data_AF-A0A3N2QUG0-F1
#
_entry.id   AF-A0A3N2QUG0-F1
#
_cell.length_a   1.000
_cell.length_b   1.000
_cell.length_c   1.000
_cell.angle_alpha   90.00
_cell.angle_beta   90.00
_cell.angle_gamma   90.00
#
_symmetry.space_group_name_H-M   'P 1'
#
loop_
_entity.id
_entity.type
_entity.pdbx_description
1 polymer ?
#
loop_
_entity_poly.entity_id
_entity_poly.type
_entity_poly.pdbx_seq_one_letter_code
_entity_poly.pdbx_strand_id
1 'polypeptide(L)' 'MAVTQNNVLLERGLLRVTARPCEELPSPDSLTYDVEIVGQEILQSFPTFDEARQFVDMVAPNDD' A
#
# COMPACT_ATOMS: atom_id res chain seq x y z
N MET A 1 -18.85 -13.65 3.55
CA MET A 1 -18.26 -13.01 2.35
C MET A 1 -17.69 -11.68 2.81
N ALA A 2 -16.42 -11.64 3.20
CA ALA A 2 -15.80 -10.39 3.63
C ALA A 2 -15.44 -9.61 2.37
N VAL A 3 -16.15 -8.51 2.15
CA VAL A 3 -15.90 -7.59 1.05
C VAL A 3 -14.53 -6.97 1.32
N THR A 4 -13.53 -7.35 0.53
CA THR A 4 -12.18 -6.78 0.57
C THR A 4 -12.32 -5.28 0.28
N GLN A 5 -12.44 -4.48 1.34
CA GLN A 5 -12.38 -3.03 1.25
C GLN A 5 -10.98 -2.70 0.76
N ASN A 6 -10.85 -2.55 -0.56
CA ASN A 6 -9.63 -2.10 -1.21
C ASN A 6 -9.44 -0.64 -0.81
N ASN A 7 -8.80 -0.40 0.34
CA ASN A 7 -8.36 0.92 0.78
C ASN A 7 -7.13 1.33 -0.04
N VAL A 8 -7.33 1.53 -1.35
CA VAL A 8 -6.30 2.07 -2.24
C VAL A 8 -6.14 3.55 -1.92
N LEU A 9 -4.96 3.93 -1.46
CA LEU A 9 -4.61 5.29 -1.08
C LEU A 9 -3.84 6.03 -2.17
N LEU A 10 -3.14 5.29 -3.02
CA LEU A 10 -2.36 5.85 -4.13
C LEU A 10 -2.28 4.82 -5.25
N GLU A 11 -2.41 5.28 -6.49
CA GLU A 11 -2.26 4.45 -7.69
C GLU A 11 -1.35 5.18 -8.68
N ARG A 12 -0.35 4.47 -9.19
CA ARG A 12 0.66 4.97 -10.13
C ARG A 12 0.99 3.91 -11.16
N GLY A 13 0.35 4.01 -12.31
CA GLY A 13 0.50 3.06 -13.40
C GLY A 13 0.10 1.66 -12.93
N LEU A 14 1.09 0.77 -12.78
CA LEU A 14 0.88 -0.60 -12.32
C LEU A 14 1.02 -0.77 -10.79
N LEU A 15 1.51 0.25 -10.08
CA LEU A 15 1.70 0.22 -8.63
C LEU A 15 0.50 0.83 -7.92
N ARG A 16 0.10 0.25 -6.79
CA ARG A 16 -0.88 0.84 -5.88
C ARG A 16 -0.44 0.67 -4.43
N VAL A 17 -0.80 1.63 -3.60
CA VAL A 17 -0.62 1.58 -2.14
C VAL A 17 -1.97 1.27 -1.52
N THR A 18 -2.07 0.15 -0.81
CA THR A 18 -3.27 -0.25 -0.07
C THR A 18 -3.00 -0.18 1.43
N ALA A 19 -3.96 0.35 2.20
CA ALA A 19 -3.90 0.27 3.66
C ALA A 19 -4.62 -0.98 4.13
N ARG A 20 -3.94 -1.77 4.96
CA ARG A 20 -4.52 -2.90 5.65
C ARG A 20 -4.37 -2.76 7.17
N PRO A 21 -5.35 -3.22 7.97
CA PRO A 21 -5.19 -3.32 9.41
C PRO A 21 -4.07 -4.30 9.75
N CYS A 22 -3.21 -3.94 10.70
CA CYS A 22 -2.15 -4.82 11.18
C CYS A 22 -2.79 -5.89 12.09
N GLU A 23 -2.87 -7.14 11.62
CA GLU A 23 -3.48 -8.25 12.38
C GLU A 23 -2.64 -8.72 13.58
N GLU A 24 -1.34 -8.37 13.64
CA GLU A 24 -0.40 -8.91 14.63
C GLU A 24 -0.18 -8.07 15.89
N LEU A 25 -0.80 -6.89 16.02
CA LEU A 25 -0.63 -6.04 17.22
C LEU A 25 -1.94 -5.85 17.98
N PRO A 26 -1.91 -5.74 19.32
CA PRO A 26 -3.09 -5.47 20.14
C PRO A 26 -3.66 -4.05 19.93
N SER A 27 -3.12 -3.29 18.99
CA SER A 27 -3.51 -1.93 18.66
C SER A 27 -4.28 -1.93 17.33
N PRO A 28 -5.63 -1.89 17.35
CA PRO A 28 -6.45 -1.86 16.14
C PRO A 28 -6.28 -0.58 15.29
N ASP A 29 -5.50 0.38 15.78
CA ASP A 29 -5.22 1.66 15.11
C ASP A 29 -3.96 1.65 14.22
N SER A 30 -3.15 0.58 14.27
CA SER A 30 -1.97 0.48 13.41
C SER A 30 -2.34 -0.05 12.03
N LEU A 31 -2.26 0.82 11.03
CA LEU A 31 -2.37 0.47 9.62
C LEU A 31 -0.99 0.13 9.04
N THR A 32 -0.96 -0.85 8.15
CA THR A 32 0.18 -1.18 7.31
C THR A 32 -0.15 -0.80 5.88
N TYR A 33 0.81 -0.23 5.17
CA TYR A 33 0.68 0.28 3.82
C TYR A 33 1.42 -0.64 2.87
N ASP A 34 0.69 -1.47 2.16
CA ASP A 34 1.22 -2.40 1.18
C ASP A 34 1.33 -1.72 -0.18
N VAL A 35 2.55 -1.62 -0.71
CA VAL A 35 2.80 -1.31 -2.11
C VAL A 35 2.67 -2.61 -2.88
N GLU A 36 1.68 -2.70 -3.75
CA GLU A 36 1.43 -3.87 -4.58
C GLU A 36 1.32 -3.50 -6.06
N ILE A 37 1.62 -4.48 -6.91
CA ILE A 37 1.31 -4.40 -8.34
C ILE A 37 -0.15 -4.78 -8.50
N VAL A 38 -0.94 -3.94 -9.19
CA VAL A 38 -2.38 -4.10 -9.38
C VAL A 38 -2.72 -5.52 -9.85
N GLY A 39 -3.32 -6.31 -8.96
CA GLY A 39 -3.79 -7.67 -9.28
C GLY A 39 -2.70 -8.73 -9.39
N GLN A 40 -1.47 -8.45 -8.92
CA GLN A 40 -0.38 -9.43 -8.89
C GLN A 40 0.09 -9.75 -7.47
N GLU A 41 1.02 -8.97 -6.93
CA GLU A 41 1.67 -9.25 -5.65
C GLU A 41 2.04 -7.97 -4.90
N ILE A 42 2.18 -8.11 -3.57
CA ILE A 42 2.69 -7.06 -2.70
C ILE A 42 4.21 -7.02 -2.84
N LEU A 43 4.74 -5.90 -3.31
CA LEU A 43 6.18 -5.67 -3.43
C LEU A 43 6.81 -5.39 -2.07
N GLN A 44 6.19 -4.50 -1.29
CA GLN A 44 6.74 -4.08 -0.01
C GLN A 44 5.66 -3.48 0.89
N SER A 45 5.76 -3.75 2.19
CA SER A 45 4.88 -3.24 3.23
C SER A 45 5.60 -2.18 4.05
N PHE A 46 4.92 -1.08 4.34
CA PHE A 46 5.45 0.03 5.14
C PHE A 46 4.55 0.33 6.35
N PRO A 47 5.12 0.78 7.46
CA PRO A 47 4.34 1.19 8.62
C PRO A 47 3.66 2.56 8.42
N THR A 48 4.12 3.37 7.46
CA THR A 48 3.57 4.69 7.16
C THR A 48 3.27 4.90 5.68
N PHE A 49 2.24 5.69 5.37
CA PHE A 49 1.86 6.02 3.99
C PHE A 49 2.95 6.83 3.27
N ASP A 50 3.64 7.70 4.02
CA ASP A 50 4.66 8.59 3.44
C ASP A 50 5.85 7.78 2.88
N GLU A 51 6.31 6.77 3.64
CA GLU A 51 7.34 5.84 3.16
C GLU A 51 6.89 5.05 1.92
N ALA A 52 5.65 4.52 1.94
CA ALA A 52 5.09 3.81 0.79
C ALA A 52 5.01 4.70 -0.46
N ARG A 53 4.62 5.97 -0.30
CA ARG A 53 4.58 6.96 -1.38
C ARG A 53 5.98 7.26 -1.91
N GLN A 54 6.96 7.49 -1.04
CA GLN A 54 8.35 7.75 -1.45
C GLN A 54 8.93 6.57 -2.23
N PHE A 55 8.62 5.34 -1.82
CA PHE A 55 9.02 4.14 -2.55
C PHE A 55 8.38 4.10 -3.96
N VAL A 56 7.08 4.36 -4.07
CA VAL A 56 6.40 4.39 -5.38
C VAL A 56 7.00 5.47 -6.29
N ASP A 57 7.30 6.66 -5.75
CA ASP A 57 7.93 7.74 -6.52
C ASP A 57 9.35 7.39 -7.00
N MET A 58 10.10 6.65 -6.18
CA MET A 58 11.45 6.17 -6.53
C MET A 58 11.43 5.05 -7.59
N VAL A 59 10.47 4.12 -7.49
CA VAL A 59 10.36 2.96 -8.40
C VAL A 59 9.67 3.32 -9.71
N ALA A 60 8.68 4.21 -9.66
CA ALA A 60 7.92 4.70 -10.80
C ALA A 60 7.87 6.24 -10.76
N PRO A 61 9.00 6.91 -11.06
CA PRO A 61 9.01 8.35 -11.21
C PRO A 61 8.01 8.73 -12.29
N ASN A 62 7.26 9.83 -12.08
CA ASN A 62 6.43 10.34 -13.17
C ASN A 62 7.41 10.85 -14.24
N ASP A 63 7.52 10.14 -15.35
CA ASP A 63 8.13 10.65 -16.57
C ASP A 63 7.16 11.73 -17.08
N ASP A 64 7.50 13.00 -16.87
CA ASP A 64 6.82 14.16 -17.46
C ASP A 64 7.29 14.35 -18.92
#